data_AF-A0A8D1D9S2-F1
#
_entry.id   AF-A0A8D1D9S2-F1
#
_cell.length_a   1.000
_cell.length_b   1.000
_cell.length_c   1.000
_cell.angle_alpha   90.00
_cell.angle_beta   90.00
_cell.angle_gamma   90.00
#
_symmetry.space_group_name_H-M   'P 1'
#
loop_
_entity.id
_entity.type
_entity.pdbx_description
1 polymer ?
#
loop_
_entity_poly.entity_id
_entity_poly.type
_entity_poly.pdbx_seq_one_letter_code
_entity_poly.pdbx_strand_id
1 'polypeptide(L)'
;MRCRRVALGLGFGLLVGVALCSLWLYVENVPPPVYIPYYLPCPEILSQYPQPKLLEPKPSELLTLTSWLAPIVSEGTFDPELLHHIYQPLNLTIGLTVFAVGKYTQFVQRFLESAERFFMQGYRVHYYIFTSDPGAVPGVPLGPGRLLSVIAIRRPSRWEEVSTRRMEAISQHIAARAHREVDYLFCLSVDMVFRNPWGPETLGDLVAAIHPGYFAAPRQQFPYERRHVSTAFVADSEGDFYYGGAVFGGRVARVYEFTRGCHMGILADKANGIMAAWQEESHLNRRFISHKPSKVLSPEYLWDDRRPQPPSLKLIRFSTLDKDTNWLRS
;
A
#
# COMPACT_ATOMS: atom_id res chain seq x y z
N MET A 1 -47.17 31.20 -32.98
CA MET A 1 -46.27 30.26 -32.24
C MET A 1 -44.76 30.40 -32.56
N ARG A 2 -44.35 31.17 -33.59
CA ARG A 2 -42.94 31.26 -34.04
C ARG A 2 -42.05 32.20 -33.20
N CYS A 3 -42.56 33.35 -32.72
CA CYS A 3 -41.78 34.31 -31.91
C CYS A 3 -41.40 33.79 -30.51
N ARG A 4 -42.25 32.96 -29.88
CA ARG A 4 -42.00 32.44 -28.53
C ARG A 4 -40.80 31.47 -28.47
N ARG A 5 -40.58 30.68 -29.53
CA ARG A 5 -39.45 29.75 -29.65
C ARG A 5 -38.12 30.48 -29.89
N VAL A 6 -38.13 31.58 -30.63
CA VAL A 6 -36.93 32.39 -30.88
C VAL A 6 -36.49 33.13 -29.60
N ALA A 7 -37.45 33.68 -28.84
CA ALA A 7 -37.16 34.32 -27.55
C ALA A 7 -36.60 33.34 -26.50
N LEU A 8 -37.12 32.10 -26.45
CA LEU A 8 -36.59 31.03 -25.61
C LEU A 8 -35.18 30.58 -26.04
N GLY A 9 -34.92 30.47 -27.34
CA GLY A 9 -33.60 30.13 -27.86
C GLY A 9 -32.54 31.21 -27.58
N LEU A 10 -32.91 32.49 -27.75
CA LEU A 10 -32.04 33.62 -27.41
C LEU A 10 -31.76 33.71 -25.90
N GLY A 11 -32.77 33.47 -25.06
CA GLY A 11 -32.61 33.43 -23.60
C GLY A 11 -31.69 32.29 -23.14
N PHE A 12 -31.79 31.11 -23.76
CA PHE A 12 -30.93 29.98 -23.43
C PHE A 12 -29.48 30.22 -23.88
N GLY A 13 -29.27 30.82 -25.06
CA GLY A 13 -27.94 31.21 -25.53
C GLY A 13 -27.24 32.21 -24.61
N LEU A 14 -28.00 33.16 -24.06
CA LEU A 14 -27.47 34.16 -23.13
C LEU A 14 -27.05 33.53 -21.79
N LEU A 15 -27.84 32.57 -21.26
CA LEU A 15 -27.52 31.84 -20.04
C LEU A 15 -26.26 30.96 -20.20
N VAL A 16 -26.13 30.27 -21.33
CA VAL A 16 -24.94 29.46 -21.64
C VAL A 16 -23.71 30.35 -21.80
N GLY A 17 -23.85 31.50 -22.46
CA GLY A 17 -22.77 32.47 -22.61
C GLY A 17 -22.27 33.01 -21.27
N VAL A 18 -23.18 33.36 -20.36
CA VAL A 18 -22.82 33.82 -19.01
C VAL A 18 -22.19 32.71 -18.18
N ALA A 19 -22.68 31.47 -18.27
CA ALA A 19 -22.09 30.33 -17.56
C ALA A 19 -20.67 30.03 -18.04
N LEU A 20 -20.43 30.06 -19.35
CA LEU A 20 -19.10 29.87 -19.93
C LEU A 20 -18.15 31.01 -19.59
N CYS A 21 -18.64 32.26 -19.57
CA CYS A 21 -17.83 33.42 -19.18
C CYS A 21 -17.45 33.36 -17.69
N SER A 22 -18.37 32.95 -16.81
CA SER A 22 -18.10 32.75 -15.39
C SER A 22 -17.12 31.59 -15.16
N LEU A 23 -17.23 30.50 -15.93
CA LEU A 23 -16.29 29.38 -15.87
C LEU A 23 -14.90 29.79 -16.36
N TRP A 24 -14.82 30.60 -17.42
CA TRP A 24 -13.56 31.14 -17.94
C TRP A 24 -12.89 32.05 -16.91
N LEU A 25 -13.63 32.99 -16.33
CA LEU A 25 -13.14 33.87 -15.27
C LEU A 25 -12.73 33.08 -14.01
N TYR A 26 -13.43 31.99 -13.70
CA TYR A 26 -13.04 31.09 -12.61
C TYR A 26 -11.71 30.41 -12.92
N VAL A 27 -11.54 29.85 -14.13
CA VAL A 27 -10.31 29.17 -14.57
C VAL A 27 -9.11 30.12 -14.65
N GLU A 28 -9.29 31.36 -15.14
CA GLU A 28 -8.23 32.37 -15.17
C GLU A 28 -7.84 32.87 -13.77
N ASN A 29 -8.77 32.88 -12.82
CA ASN A 29 -8.51 33.28 -11.43
C ASN A 29 -8.12 32.10 -10.52
N VAL A 30 -8.01 30.86 -11.03
CA VAL A 30 -7.37 29.78 -10.27
C VAL A 30 -5.86 30.07 -10.27
N PRO A 31 -5.25 30.41 -9.12
CA PRO A 31 -3.81 30.57 -9.07
C PRO A 31 -3.15 29.25 -9.51
N PRO A 32 -2.05 29.29 -10.27
CA PRO A 32 -1.32 28.07 -10.60
C PRO A 32 -1.00 27.32 -9.30
N PRO A 33 -0.97 25.98 -9.30
CA PRO A 33 -0.55 25.23 -8.13
C PRO A 33 0.80 25.79 -7.68
N VAL A 34 0.79 26.46 -6.52
CA VAL A 34 2.01 26.97 -5.91
C VAL A 34 2.78 25.73 -5.51
N TYR A 35 3.73 25.34 -6.35
CA TYR A 35 4.73 24.38 -5.99
C TYR A 35 5.58 25.07 -4.93
N ILE A 36 5.23 24.88 -3.66
CA ILE A 36 6.07 25.28 -2.55
C ILE A 36 7.19 24.23 -2.52
N PRO A 37 8.42 24.54 -2.96
CA PRO A 37 9.52 23.65 -2.65
C PRO A 37 9.63 23.67 -1.13
N TYR A 38 9.27 22.56 -0.48
CA TYR A 38 9.58 22.35 0.92
C TYR A 38 11.11 22.25 1.03
N TYR A 39 11.79 23.39 1.07
CA TYR A 39 13.11 23.48 1.65
C TYR A 39 12.90 23.35 3.15
N LEU A 40 12.90 22.10 3.63
CA LEU A 40 13.14 21.84 5.05
C LEU A 40 14.49 22.50 5.36
N PRO A 41 14.56 23.52 6.24
CA PRO A 41 15.85 24.02 6.68
C PRO A 41 16.62 22.83 7.24
N CYS A 42 17.76 22.50 6.62
CA CYS A 42 18.60 21.38 7.02
C CYS A 42 19.11 21.68 8.44
N PRO A 43 18.58 21.05 9.51
CA PRO A 43 19.06 21.29 10.86
C PRO A 43 20.54 20.90 10.90
N GLU A 44 21.36 21.60 11.70
CA GLU A 44 22.79 21.28 11.87
C GLU A 44 23.03 19.81 12.26
N ILE A 45 22.03 19.14 12.85
CA ILE A 45 22.06 17.72 13.19
C ILE A 45 22.08 16.80 11.96
N LEU A 46 21.50 17.22 10.82
CA LEU A 46 21.63 16.49 9.54
C LEU A 46 23.04 16.55 8.96
N SER A 47 24.02 17.19 9.61
CA SER A 47 25.43 17.16 9.18
C SER A 47 26.28 16.04 9.83
N GLN A 48 25.73 15.33 10.83
CA GLN A 48 26.44 14.32 11.61
C GLN A 48 26.02 12.88 11.24
N TYR A 49 26.28 12.46 10.01
CA TYR A 49 26.11 11.06 9.57
C TYR A 49 27.36 10.59 8.81
N PRO A 50 27.64 9.27 8.73
CA PRO A 50 28.78 8.76 7.99
C PRO A 50 28.76 9.23 6.54
N GLN A 51 29.90 9.73 6.04
CA GLN A 51 30.00 10.22 4.66
C GLN A 51 29.58 9.11 3.67
N PRO A 52 28.61 9.37 2.78
CA PRO A 52 28.27 8.42 1.73
C PRO A 52 29.48 8.18 0.83
N LYS A 53 29.89 6.91 0.68
CA LYS A 53 30.97 6.55 -0.22
C LYS A 53 30.42 6.22 -1.60
N LEU A 54 30.96 6.88 -2.62
CA LEU A 54 30.56 6.63 -4.02
C LEU A 54 31.03 5.26 -4.52
N LEU A 55 32.15 4.76 -3.98
CA LEU A 55 32.75 3.48 -4.36
C LEU A 55 32.91 2.63 -3.09
N GLU A 56 32.13 1.55 -3.00
CA GLU A 56 32.36 0.48 -2.03
C GLU A 56 32.33 -0.88 -2.74
N PRO A 57 33.31 -1.77 -2.50
CA PRO A 57 33.27 -3.14 -2.99
C PRO A 57 32.16 -3.90 -2.27
N LYS A 58 31.15 -4.28 -3.03
CA LYS A 58 29.90 -4.85 -2.54
C LYS A 58 29.82 -6.33 -2.96
N PRO A 59 29.93 -7.30 -2.03
CA PRO A 59 29.86 -8.71 -2.37
C PRO A 59 28.41 -9.11 -2.64
N SER A 60 28.15 -9.65 -3.85
CA SER A 60 26.90 -10.32 -4.24
C SER A 60 25.63 -9.63 -3.74
N GLU A 61 25.36 -8.41 -4.21
CA GLU A 61 24.30 -7.59 -3.64
C GLU A 61 22.94 -7.74 -4.32
N LEU A 62 21.89 -7.67 -3.50
CA LEU A 62 20.55 -7.34 -3.96
C LEU A 62 20.58 -6.02 -4.73
N LEU A 63 19.81 -5.96 -5.81
CA LEU A 63 19.56 -4.71 -6.52
C LEU A 63 19.02 -3.68 -5.52
N THR A 64 19.62 -2.49 -5.46
CA THR A 64 19.25 -1.41 -4.53
C THR A 64 18.42 -0.31 -5.19
N LEU A 65 18.35 -0.29 -6.51
CA LEU A 65 17.62 0.71 -7.29
C LEU A 65 16.94 0.05 -8.49
N THR A 66 15.68 0.37 -8.71
CA THR A 66 14.91 -0.09 -9.87
C THR A 66 15.28 0.68 -11.14
N SER A 67 14.86 0.18 -12.31
CA SER A 67 15.07 0.86 -13.60
C SER A 67 14.30 2.19 -13.74
N TRP A 68 13.31 2.44 -12.87
CA TRP A 68 12.58 3.72 -12.78
C TRP A 68 13.01 4.57 -11.58
N LEU A 69 14.19 4.30 -11.02
CA LEU A 69 14.83 5.08 -9.94
C LEU A 69 14.13 5.04 -8.57
N ALA A 70 13.21 4.10 -8.35
CA ALA A 70 12.73 3.82 -7.00
C ALA A 70 13.77 2.99 -6.21
N PRO A 71 14.06 3.33 -4.94
CA PRO A 71 14.93 2.54 -4.08
C PRO A 71 14.30 1.19 -3.73
N ILE A 72 15.15 0.17 -3.66
CA ILE A 72 14.83 -1.14 -3.08
C ILE A 72 15.39 -1.15 -1.66
N VAL A 73 14.50 -1.03 -0.69
CA VAL A 73 14.84 -0.92 0.74
C VAL A 73 15.25 -2.27 1.27
N SER A 74 16.50 -2.34 1.74
CA SER A 74 17.09 -3.48 2.43
C SER A 74 18.04 -3.02 3.54
N GLU A 75 18.39 -3.90 4.46
CA GLU A 75 19.35 -3.64 5.52
C GLU A 75 20.70 -3.10 5.00
N GLY A 76 21.09 -1.94 5.52
CA GLY A 76 22.28 -1.21 5.09
C GLY A 76 22.11 -0.33 3.84
N THR A 77 20.89 -0.19 3.31
CA THR A 77 20.60 0.75 2.19
C THR A 77 20.12 2.13 2.66
N PHE A 78 19.97 2.32 3.97
CA PHE A 78 19.48 3.55 4.58
C PHE A 78 20.14 3.77 5.94
N ASP A 79 20.17 5.03 6.38
CA ASP A 79 20.61 5.43 7.71
C ASP A 79 19.37 5.70 8.59
N PRO A 80 19.10 4.87 9.61
CA PRO A 80 17.93 5.04 10.47
C PRO A 80 17.93 6.36 11.25
N GLU A 81 19.10 6.86 11.68
CA GLU A 81 19.22 8.10 12.44
C GLU A 81 18.93 9.30 11.55
N LEU A 82 19.49 9.30 10.34
CA LEU A 82 19.20 10.35 9.35
C LEU A 82 17.71 10.42 9.04
N LEU A 83 17.08 9.26 8.80
CA LEU A 83 15.64 9.21 8.54
C LEU A 83 14.82 9.65 9.74
N HIS A 84 15.23 9.30 10.96
CA HIS A 84 14.57 9.79 12.17
C HIS A 84 14.56 11.32 12.22
N HIS A 85 15.70 11.97 11.98
CA HIS A 85 15.79 13.44 11.98
C HIS A 85 14.98 14.11 10.86
N ILE A 86 14.82 13.46 9.71
CA ILE A 86 14.01 13.97 8.61
C ILE A 86 12.51 13.84 8.89
N TYR A 87 12.07 12.68 9.39
CA TYR A 87 10.65 12.35 9.47
C TYR A 87 10.01 12.68 10.82
N GLN A 88 10.77 12.70 11.92
CA GLN A 88 10.23 12.99 13.25
C GLN A 88 9.60 14.40 13.33
N PRO A 89 10.20 15.48 12.78
CA PRO A 89 9.61 16.82 12.83
C PRO A 89 8.31 16.96 12.03
N LEU A 90 8.05 16.04 11.08
CA LEU A 90 6.85 16.05 10.25
C LEU A 90 5.60 15.59 11.01
N ASN A 91 5.77 15.00 12.21
CA ASN A 91 4.68 14.54 13.08
C ASN A 91 3.64 13.67 12.34
N LEU A 92 4.12 12.79 11.48
CA LEU A 92 3.28 11.94 10.63
C LEU A 92 2.48 10.94 11.46
N THR A 93 1.25 10.67 11.01
CA THR A 93 0.42 9.58 11.50
C THR A 93 0.34 8.48 10.45
N ILE A 94 0.73 7.25 10.83
CA ILE A 94 0.78 6.10 9.95
C ILE A 94 -0.37 5.15 10.27
N GLY A 95 -1.22 4.90 9.29
CA GLY A 95 -2.28 3.90 9.37
C GLY A 95 -1.75 2.50 9.06
N LEU A 96 -2.31 1.50 9.74
CA LEU A 96 -2.05 0.09 9.48
C LEU A 96 -3.37 -0.68 9.37
N THR A 97 -3.74 -1.10 8.16
CA THR A 97 -4.91 -1.95 7.95
C THR A 97 -4.55 -3.41 7.97
N VAL A 98 -5.36 -4.21 8.64
CA VAL A 98 -5.25 -5.66 8.66
C VAL A 98 -6.64 -6.30 8.63
N PHE A 99 -6.77 -7.46 7.98
CA PHE A 99 -8.03 -8.18 7.85
C PHE A 99 -7.99 -9.46 8.69
N ALA A 100 -8.93 -9.58 9.62
CA ALA A 100 -9.06 -10.69 10.56
C ALA A 100 -10.48 -11.24 10.49
N VAL A 101 -10.76 -12.11 9.51
CA VAL A 101 -12.09 -12.67 9.27
C VAL A 101 -12.12 -14.15 9.64
N GLY A 102 -13.17 -14.58 10.36
CA GLY A 102 -13.31 -15.96 10.80
C GLY A 102 -12.16 -16.38 11.72
N LYS A 103 -11.52 -17.51 11.43
CA LYS A 103 -10.42 -18.06 12.25
C LYS A 103 -9.18 -17.15 12.28
N TYR A 104 -9.05 -16.19 11.37
CA TYR A 104 -7.90 -15.27 11.35
C TYR A 104 -7.86 -14.28 12.52
N THR A 105 -8.94 -14.13 13.30
CA THR A 105 -8.96 -13.32 14.53
C THR A 105 -7.93 -13.77 15.56
N GLN A 106 -7.59 -15.06 15.59
CA GLN A 106 -6.58 -15.60 16.51
C GLN A 106 -5.18 -14.99 16.32
N PHE A 107 -4.87 -14.47 15.13
CA PHE A 107 -3.56 -13.90 14.83
C PHE A 107 -3.43 -12.44 15.28
N VAL A 108 -4.55 -11.75 15.53
CA VAL A 108 -4.57 -10.31 15.82
C VAL A 108 -3.74 -9.97 17.04
N GLN A 109 -3.77 -10.79 18.09
CA GLN A 109 -3.00 -10.52 19.31
C GLN A 109 -1.50 -10.49 19.02
N ARG A 110 -0.95 -11.55 18.43
CA ARG A 110 0.48 -11.64 18.11
C ARG A 110 0.92 -10.58 17.10
N PHE A 111 0.06 -10.29 16.12
CA PHE A 111 0.30 -9.22 15.15
C PHE A 111 0.45 -7.87 15.87
N LEU A 112 -0.51 -7.49 16.72
CA LEU A 112 -0.50 -6.21 17.44
C LEU A 112 0.66 -6.11 18.44
N GLU A 113 0.90 -7.16 19.24
CA GLU A 113 2.00 -7.18 20.21
C GLU A 113 3.36 -7.00 19.51
N SER A 114 3.56 -7.64 18.36
CA SER A 114 4.79 -7.44 17.57
C SER A 114 4.84 -6.07 16.89
N ALA A 115 3.70 -5.54 16.42
CA ALA A 115 3.63 -4.21 15.83
C ALA A 115 3.97 -3.11 16.86
N GLU A 116 3.49 -3.21 18.10
CA GLU A 116 3.86 -2.29 19.18
C GLU A 116 5.37 -2.31 19.45
N ARG A 117 6.01 -3.46 19.29
CA ARG A 117 7.45 -3.62 19.51
C ARG A 117 8.31 -3.12 18.35
N PHE A 118 7.81 -3.02 17.13
CA PHE A 118 8.69 -2.82 15.96
C PHE A 118 8.17 -1.85 14.91
N PHE A 119 6.85 -1.71 14.77
CA PHE A 119 6.25 -0.92 13.72
C PHE A 119 6.18 0.57 14.10
N MET A 120 6.91 1.39 13.35
CA MET A 120 6.88 2.85 13.41
C MET A 120 7.04 3.35 14.85
N GLN A 121 8.05 2.82 15.56
CA GLN A 121 8.32 3.25 16.93
C GLN A 121 8.64 4.74 17.00
N GLY A 122 8.06 5.43 17.97
CA GLY A 122 8.19 6.89 18.12
C GLY A 122 7.28 7.71 17.19
N TYR A 123 6.51 7.07 16.30
CA TYR A 123 5.53 7.75 15.45
C TYR A 123 4.11 7.51 15.94
N ARG A 124 3.20 8.37 15.49
CA ARG A 124 1.76 8.21 15.69
C ARG A 124 1.26 7.10 14.77
N VAL A 125 0.48 6.16 15.32
CA VAL A 125 -0.03 5.01 14.56
C VAL A 125 -1.51 4.81 14.78
N HIS A 126 -2.24 4.47 13.71
CA HIS A 126 -3.64 4.09 13.81
C HIS A 126 -3.86 2.72 13.19
N TYR A 127 -4.16 1.73 14.03
CA TYR A 127 -4.52 0.39 13.61
C TYR A 127 -5.98 0.31 13.18
N TYR A 128 -6.22 -0.30 12.03
CA TYR A 128 -7.53 -0.54 11.45
C TYR A 128 -7.75 -2.04 11.30
N ILE A 129 -8.48 -2.64 12.23
CA ILE A 129 -8.75 -4.08 12.23
C ILE A 129 -10.10 -4.34 11.56
N PHE A 130 -10.05 -4.80 10.31
CA PHE A 130 -11.25 -5.20 9.57
C PHE A 130 -11.64 -6.62 9.97
N THR A 131 -12.83 -6.80 10.55
CA THR A 131 -13.29 -8.11 11.05
C THR A 131 -14.79 -8.28 10.87
N SER A 132 -15.23 -9.53 10.71
CA SER A 132 -16.65 -9.89 10.80
C SER A 132 -17.14 -10.14 12.23
N ASP A 133 -16.22 -10.24 13.19
CA ASP A 133 -16.49 -10.49 14.59
C ASP A 133 -15.70 -9.49 15.46
N PRO A 134 -16.28 -8.30 15.74
CA PRO A 134 -15.64 -7.30 16.57
C PRO A 134 -15.36 -7.77 18.00
N GLY A 135 -16.18 -8.68 18.55
CA GLY A 135 -16.03 -9.19 19.91
C GLY A 135 -14.82 -10.12 20.07
N ALA A 136 -14.34 -10.73 18.97
CA ALA A 136 -13.16 -11.57 18.95
C ALA A 136 -11.83 -10.79 18.82
N VAL A 137 -11.87 -9.45 18.70
CA VAL A 137 -10.64 -8.64 18.65
C VAL A 137 -10.08 -8.47 20.07
N PRO A 138 -8.84 -8.92 20.33
CA PRO A 138 -8.25 -8.84 21.66
C PRO A 138 -7.94 -7.39 22.04
N GLY A 139 -8.10 -7.07 23.33
CA GLY A 139 -7.61 -5.82 23.91
C GLY A 139 -6.09 -5.90 24.11
N VAL A 140 -5.33 -5.21 23.26
CA VAL A 140 -3.86 -5.11 23.38
C VAL A 140 -3.50 -3.72 23.90
N PRO A 141 -2.66 -3.59 24.94
CA PRO A 141 -2.16 -2.29 25.39
C PRO A 141 -1.40 -1.59 24.27
N LEU A 142 -1.75 -0.33 23.99
CA LEU A 142 -1.10 0.48 22.97
C LEU A 142 -0.22 1.55 23.61
N GLY A 143 0.92 1.82 22.99
CA GLY A 143 1.83 2.89 23.37
C GLY A 143 1.24 4.28 23.13
N PRO A 144 1.88 5.34 23.66
CA PRO A 144 1.45 6.72 23.49
C PRO A 144 1.32 7.12 22.02
N GLY A 145 0.25 7.84 21.66
CA GLY A 145 0.01 8.30 20.29
C GLY A 145 -0.43 7.20 19.32
N ARG A 146 -0.82 6.03 19.84
CA ARG A 146 -1.27 4.88 19.04
C ARG A 146 -2.74 4.57 19.33
N LEU A 147 -3.51 4.39 18.26
CA LEU A 147 -4.96 4.18 18.31
C LEU A 147 -5.32 2.89 17.60
N LEU A 148 -6.41 2.25 18.03
CA LEU A 148 -6.98 1.10 17.34
C LEU A 148 -8.46 1.34 17.07
N SER A 149 -8.89 1.01 15.86
CA SER A 149 -10.29 1.03 15.44
C SER A 149 -10.65 -0.31 14.82
N VAL A 150 -11.71 -0.91 15.36
CA VAL A 150 -12.29 -2.13 14.81
C VAL A 150 -13.35 -1.75 13.79
N ILE A 151 -13.18 -2.23 12.55
CA ILE A 151 -14.04 -1.91 11.42
C ILE A 151 -14.83 -3.17 11.09
N ALA A 152 -16.13 -3.13 11.42
CA ALA A 152 -17.02 -4.24 11.13
C ALA A 152 -17.22 -4.39 9.60
N ILE A 153 -16.95 -5.58 9.08
CA ILE A 153 -17.21 -5.95 7.69
C ILE A 153 -18.13 -7.17 7.62
N ARG A 154 -18.88 -7.28 6.52
CA ARG A 154 -19.73 -8.46 6.30
C ARG A 154 -18.85 -9.69 6.07
N ARG A 155 -19.17 -10.79 6.76
CA ARG A 155 -18.53 -12.09 6.51
C ARG A 155 -18.86 -12.54 5.08
N PRO A 156 -17.86 -12.75 4.21
CA PRO A 156 -18.12 -13.28 2.87
C PRO A 156 -18.57 -14.74 2.95
N SER A 157 -19.39 -15.18 1.99
CA SER A 157 -19.90 -16.55 1.92
C SER A 157 -18.83 -17.58 1.51
N ARG A 158 -17.72 -17.14 0.91
CA ARG A 158 -16.59 -17.97 0.48
C ARG A 158 -15.27 -17.31 0.86
N TRP A 159 -14.22 -18.08 1.15
CA TRP A 159 -12.93 -17.53 1.58
C TRP A 159 -12.25 -16.72 0.46
N GLU A 160 -12.45 -17.10 -0.80
CA GLU A 160 -11.94 -16.38 -1.99
C GLU A 160 -12.54 -14.97 -2.09
N GLU A 161 -13.75 -14.77 -1.55
CA GLU A 161 -14.39 -13.45 -1.50
C GLU A 161 -13.80 -12.52 -0.44
N VAL A 162 -13.13 -13.06 0.59
CA VAL A 162 -12.45 -12.24 1.62
C VAL A 162 -11.31 -11.46 0.99
N SER A 163 -10.52 -12.13 0.15
CA SER A 163 -9.37 -11.54 -0.54
C SER A 163 -9.78 -10.46 -1.55
N THR A 164 -10.83 -10.73 -2.32
CA THR A 164 -11.34 -9.81 -3.36
C THR A 164 -12.02 -8.57 -2.79
N ARG A 165 -12.62 -8.66 -1.59
CA ARG A 165 -13.22 -7.51 -0.88
C ARG A 165 -12.23 -6.67 -0.10
N ARG A 166 -10.98 -7.13 0.09
CA ARG A 166 -9.94 -6.36 0.81
C ARG A 166 -9.73 -4.99 0.18
N MET A 167 -9.55 -4.98 -1.14
CA MET A 167 -9.34 -3.76 -1.93
C MET A 167 -10.54 -2.81 -1.85
N GLU A 168 -11.75 -3.36 -1.91
CA GLU A 168 -12.99 -2.59 -1.76
C GLU A 168 -13.06 -1.93 -0.36
N ALA A 169 -12.96 -2.74 0.69
CA ALA A 169 -13.12 -2.30 2.07
C ALA A 169 -12.07 -1.25 2.46
N ILE A 170 -10.81 -1.42 2.02
CA ILE A 170 -9.76 -0.40 2.20
C ILE A 170 -10.16 0.90 1.50
N SER A 171 -10.54 0.85 0.22
CA SER A 171 -10.88 2.05 -0.55
C SER A 171 -12.09 2.80 0.03
N GLN A 172 -13.12 2.07 0.48
CA GLN A 172 -14.30 2.63 1.14
C GLN A 172 -13.95 3.26 2.50
N HIS A 173 -13.12 2.58 3.29
CA HIS A 173 -12.69 3.11 4.59
C HIS A 173 -11.83 4.38 4.45
N ILE A 174 -10.94 4.42 3.45
CA ILE A 174 -10.17 5.63 3.15
C ILE A 174 -11.12 6.78 2.78
N ALA A 175 -12.05 6.55 1.86
CA ALA A 175 -13.00 7.57 1.41
C ALA A 175 -13.87 8.10 2.56
N ALA A 176 -14.32 7.21 3.45
CA ALA A 176 -15.15 7.60 4.58
C ALA A 176 -14.34 8.37 5.65
N ARG A 177 -13.16 7.85 6.01
CA ARG A 177 -12.53 8.17 7.28
C ARG A 177 -11.00 8.32 7.21
N ALA A 178 -10.26 7.32 6.74
CA ALA A 178 -8.81 7.29 6.96
C ALA A 178 -8.04 8.46 6.33
N HIS A 179 -8.55 9.07 5.24
CA HIS A 179 -7.93 10.25 4.61
C HIS A 179 -7.84 11.50 5.52
N ARG A 180 -8.56 11.51 6.65
CA ARG A 180 -8.52 12.59 7.66
C ARG A 180 -7.72 12.20 8.90
N GLU A 181 -7.32 10.94 9.02
CA GLU A 181 -6.73 10.39 10.24
C GLU A 181 -5.23 10.12 10.10
N VAL A 182 -4.78 9.75 8.90
CA VAL A 182 -3.41 9.29 8.66
C VAL A 182 -2.84 9.87 7.37
N ASP A 183 -1.52 10.03 7.32
CA ASP A 183 -0.77 10.54 6.16
C ASP A 183 -0.37 9.41 5.20
N TYR A 184 0.00 8.27 5.79
CA TYR A 184 0.38 7.05 5.10
C TYR A 184 -0.46 5.87 5.57
N LEU A 185 -0.66 4.88 4.72
CA LEU A 185 -1.40 3.66 5.03
C LEU A 185 -0.62 2.44 4.55
N PHE A 186 -0.34 1.51 5.45
CA PHE A 186 0.15 0.17 5.12
C PHE A 186 -0.98 -0.84 5.22
N CYS A 187 -1.02 -1.77 4.28
CA CYS A 187 -1.98 -2.85 4.20
C CYS A 187 -1.21 -4.17 4.33
N LEU A 188 -1.34 -4.82 5.50
CA LEU A 188 -0.58 -6.02 5.83
C LEU A 188 -1.49 -7.22 6.09
N SER A 189 -0.94 -8.42 5.94
CA SER A 189 -1.60 -9.67 6.35
C SER A 189 -1.54 -9.90 7.86
N VAL A 190 -2.65 -10.36 8.47
CA VAL A 190 -2.74 -10.58 9.92
C VAL A 190 -1.98 -11.81 10.40
N ASP A 191 -1.76 -12.78 9.52
CA ASP A 191 -1.11 -14.06 9.81
C ASP A 191 0.42 -13.99 9.73
N MET A 192 0.95 -12.82 10.08
CA MET A 192 2.37 -12.46 10.05
C MET A 192 2.73 -11.69 11.33
N VAL A 193 4.02 -11.63 11.66
CA VAL A 193 4.54 -10.93 12.84
C VAL A 193 5.76 -10.09 12.49
N PHE A 194 5.89 -8.97 13.17
CA PHE A 194 7.09 -8.15 13.10
C PHE A 194 8.20 -8.79 13.96
N ARG A 195 9.37 -8.96 13.36
CA ARG A 195 10.54 -9.61 13.97
C ARG A 195 11.63 -8.60 14.33
N ASN A 196 11.70 -7.51 13.58
CA ASN A 196 12.69 -6.44 13.69
C ASN A 196 12.06 -5.10 13.31
N PRO A 197 12.72 -3.96 13.58
CA PRO A 197 12.16 -2.64 13.32
C PRO A 197 11.57 -2.49 11.91
N TRP A 198 10.46 -1.76 11.81
CA TRP A 198 9.85 -1.36 10.55
C TRP A 198 9.53 0.12 10.67
N GLY A 199 10.23 0.97 9.93
CA GLY A 199 10.24 2.40 10.19
C GLY A 199 10.01 3.28 8.96
N PRO A 200 10.37 4.58 9.08
CA PRO A 200 10.15 5.59 8.04
C PRO A 200 10.91 5.30 6.74
N GLU A 201 11.92 4.41 6.76
CA GLU A 201 12.60 3.92 5.56
C GLU A 201 11.63 3.30 4.57
N THR A 202 10.46 2.83 5.02
CA THR A 202 9.44 2.20 4.18
C THR A 202 8.44 3.20 3.57
N LEU A 203 8.43 4.46 4.00
CA LEU A 203 7.44 5.46 3.55
C LEU A 203 7.69 5.92 2.11
N GLY A 204 6.65 5.92 1.28
CA GLY A 204 6.71 6.40 -0.10
C GLY A 204 5.32 6.71 -0.65
N ASP A 205 5.24 7.29 -1.84
CA ASP A 205 3.96 7.55 -2.53
C ASP A 205 3.19 6.25 -2.72
N LEU A 206 3.86 5.23 -3.25
CA LEU A 206 3.33 3.88 -3.39
C LEU A 206 4.44 2.87 -3.09
N VAL A 207 4.12 1.89 -2.24
CA VAL A 207 5.07 0.95 -1.66
C VAL A 207 4.64 -0.47 -1.97
N ALA A 208 5.57 -1.30 -2.45
CA ALA A 208 5.34 -2.71 -2.76
C ALA A 208 6.47 -3.58 -2.18
N ALA A 209 6.18 -4.78 -1.68
CA ALA A 209 7.21 -5.73 -1.24
C ALA A 209 7.41 -6.85 -2.26
N ILE A 210 8.67 -7.18 -2.55
CA ILE A 210 9.01 -8.31 -3.42
C ILE A 210 8.64 -9.61 -2.72
N HIS A 211 7.94 -10.50 -3.41
CA HIS A 211 7.51 -11.78 -2.86
C HIS A 211 8.72 -12.71 -2.58
N PRO A 212 8.81 -13.33 -1.40
CA PRO A 212 9.96 -14.15 -0.98
C PRO A 212 10.12 -15.43 -1.81
N GLY A 213 9.06 -15.89 -2.47
CA GLY A 213 9.11 -17.03 -3.37
C GLY A 213 9.77 -16.76 -4.73
N TYR A 214 9.93 -15.49 -5.14
CA TYR A 214 10.25 -15.13 -6.53
C TYR A 214 11.34 -14.06 -6.69
N PHE A 215 11.92 -13.53 -5.61
CA PHE A 215 12.90 -12.42 -5.67
C PHE A 215 14.18 -12.74 -6.45
N ALA A 216 14.54 -14.02 -6.59
CA ALA A 216 15.67 -14.49 -7.39
C ALA A 216 15.24 -15.15 -8.71
N ALA A 217 13.94 -15.22 -8.99
CA ALA A 217 13.41 -15.90 -10.16
C ALA A 217 13.33 -14.95 -11.37
N PRO A 218 13.52 -15.46 -12.60
CA PRO A 218 13.27 -14.68 -13.81
C PRO A 218 11.77 -14.47 -14.04
N ARG A 219 11.39 -13.41 -14.77
CA ARG A 219 9.98 -13.01 -14.95
C ARG A 219 9.07 -14.05 -15.57
N GLN A 220 9.62 -14.98 -16.33
CA GLN A 220 8.90 -16.09 -16.95
C GLN A 220 8.38 -17.09 -15.90
N GLN A 221 9.03 -17.17 -14.73
CA GLN A 221 8.61 -18.03 -13.62
C GLN A 221 7.66 -17.32 -12.65
N PHE A 222 7.43 -16.01 -12.83
CA PHE A 222 6.46 -15.30 -12.00
C PHE A 222 5.06 -15.83 -12.30
N PRO A 223 4.28 -16.15 -11.26
CA PRO A 223 2.99 -16.78 -11.43
C PRO A 223 1.92 -15.70 -11.67
N TYR A 224 2.18 -14.78 -12.60
CA TYR A 224 1.16 -13.82 -13.03
C TYR A 224 -0.04 -14.52 -13.66
N GLU A 225 -1.15 -13.79 -13.77
CA GLU A 225 -2.26 -14.22 -14.60
C GLU A 225 -1.83 -14.20 -16.08
N ARG A 226 -1.87 -15.35 -16.75
CA ARG A 226 -1.43 -15.52 -18.15
C ARG A 226 -2.59 -15.63 -19.13
N ARG A 227 -3.84 -15.70 -18.67
CA ARG A 227 -5.02 -15.73 -19.54
C ARG A 227 -5.37 -14.31 -19.97
N HIS A 228 -5.26 -14.05 -21.28
CA HIS A 228 -5.56 -12.74 -21.91
C HIS A 228 -6.99 -12.23 -21.65
N VAL A 229 -7.92 -13.12 -21.29
CA VAL A 229 -9.31 -12.77 -20.96
C VAL A 229 -9.45 -12.08 -19.59
N SER A 230 -8.46 -12.20 -18.71
CA SER A 230 -8.46 -11.53 -17.40
C SER A 230 -7.88 -10.11 -17.51
N THR A 231 -8.46 -9.17 -16.78
CA THR A 231 -7.90 -7.83 -16.60
C THR A 231 -6.60 -7.81 -15.81
N ALA A 232 -6.24 -8.91 -15.13
CA ALA A 232 -4.96 -9.09 -14.45
C ALA A 232 -3.85 -9.64 -15.38
N PHE A 233 -4.13 -9.89 -16.67
CA PHE A 233 -3.20 -10.49 -17.61
C PHE A 233 -1.83 -9.78 -17.66
N VAL A 234 -0.75 -10.55 -17.60
CA VAL A 234 0.62 -10.08 -17.81
C VAL A 234 1.30 -10.95 -18.88
N ALA A 235 1.77 -10.32 -19.95
CA ALA A 235 2.51 -10.99 -21.01
C ALA A 235 3.87 -11.51 -20.53
N ASP A 236 4.45 -12.50 -21.22
CA ASP A 236 5.75 -13.09 -20.84
C ASP A 236 6.92 -12.11 -20.93
N SER A 237 6.79 -11.08 -21.76
CA SER A 237 7.75 -9.98 -21.90
C SER A 237 7.58 -8.88 -20.84
N GLU A 238 6.45 -8.85 -20.12
CA GLU A 238 6.12 -7.82 -19.13
C GLU A 238 6.49 -8.25 -17.70
N GLY A 239 6.54 -7.27 -16.79
CA GLY A 239 6.78 -7.48 -15.36
C GLY A 239 8.22 -7.22 -14.92
N ASP A 240 8.36 -6.51 -13.80
CA ASP A 240 9.66 -6.15 -13.21
C ASP A 240 10.00 -7.08 -12.04
N PHE A 241 9.08 -7.17 -11.06
CA PHE A 241 9.16 -8.06 -9.90
C PHE A 241 7.79 -8.66 -9.62
N TYR A 242 7.75 -9.85 -9.06
CA TYR A 242 6.54 -10.39 -8.47
C TYR A 242 6.37 -9.86 -7.04
N TYR A 243 5.37 -9.02 -6.83
CA TYR A 243 5.05 -8.40 -5.55
C TYR A 243 4.07 -9.25 -4.74
N GLY A 244 4.28 -9.34 -3.43
CA GLY A 244 3.40 -10.09 -2.55
C GLY A 244 2.20 -9.26 -2.08
N GLY A 245 0.99 -9.77 -2.25
CA GLY A 245 -0.27 -9.13 -1.84
C GLY A 245 -0.46 -9.02 -0.33
N ALA A 246 0.46 -9.60 0.45
CA ALA A 246 0.51 -9.48 1.90
C ALA A 246 1.08 -8.14 2.39
N VAL A 247 1.77 -7.38 1.54
CA VAL A 247 2.38 -6.09 1.91
C VAL A 247 2.30 -5.11 0.76
N PHE A 248 1.55 -4.02 0.96
CA PHE A 248 1.63 -2.82 0.15
C PHE A 248 1.25 -1.60 0.98
N GLY A 249 1.51 -0.40 0.47
CA GLY A 249 1.13 0.82 1.17
C GLY A 249 1.52 2.08 0.42
N GLY A 250 1.56 3.19 1.15
CA GLY A 250 2.02 4.47 0.63
C GLY A 250 1.20 5.64 1.18
N ARG A 251 1.23 6.79 0.50
CA ARG A 251 0.37 7.93 0.86
C ARG A 251 -1.10 7.55 0.72
N VAL A 252 -1.95 8.00 1.63
CA VAL A 252 -3.36 7.59 1.66
C VAL A 252 -4.08 7.80 0.32
N ALA A 253 -3.85 8.94 -0.34
CA ALA A 253 -4.45 9.22 -1.65
C ALA A 253 -4.03 8.20 -2.73
N ARG A 254 -2.75 7.78 -2.74
CA ARG A 254 -2.23 6.80 -3.68
C ARG A 254 -2.74 5.40 -3.37
N VAL A 255 -2.82 5.03 -2.10
CA VAL A 255 -3.41 3.74 -1.69
C VAL A 255 -4.89 3.67 -2.07
N TYR A 256 -5.64 4.77 -1.95
CA TYR A 256 -7.02 4.85 -2.40
C TYR A 256 -7.16 4.60 -3.91
N GLU A 257 -6.39 5.33 -4.73
CA GLU A 257 -6.39 5.14 -6.19
C GLU A 257 -5.96 3.71 -6.57
N PHE A 258 -4.96 3.18 -5.88
CA PHE A 258 -4.42 1.84 -6.12
C PHE A 258 -5.48 0.77 -5.83
N THR A 259 -6.03 0.75 -4.60
CA THR A 259 -7.01 -0.24 -4.16
C THR A 259 -8.31 -0.16 -4.98
N ARG A 260 -8.80 1.04 -5.28
CA ARG A 260 -9.99 1.22 -6.13
C ARG A 260 -9.81 0.58 -7.51
N GLY A 261 -8.67 0.77 -8.17
CA GLY A 261 -8.49 0.19 -9.49
C GLY A 261 -8.19 -1.31 -9.49
N CYS A 262 -7.55 -1.86 -8.44
CA CYS A 262 -7.50 -3.31 -8.24
C CYS A 262 -8.92 -3.88 -8.10
N HIS A 263 -9.76 -3.25 -7.28
CA HIS A 263 -11.14 -3.66 -7.09
C HIS A 263 -11.96 -3.61 -8.40
N MET A 264 -11.80 -2.56 -9.21
CA MET A 264 -12.47 -2.48 -10.51
C MET A 264 -12.04 -3.60 -11.47
N GLY A 265 -10.76 -3.97 -11.49
CA GLY A 265 -10.27 -5.12 -12.27
C GLY A 265 -10.90 -6.43 -11.81
N ILE A 266 -10.95 -6.65 -10.49
CA ILE A 266 -11.59 -7.82 -9.88
C ILE A 266 -13.08 -7.90 -10.25
N LEU A 267 -13.80 -6.77 -10.22
CA LEU A 267 -15.22 -6.74 -10.61
C LEU A 267 -15.42 -7.03 -12.10
N ALA A 268 -14.54 -6.54 -12.97
CA ALA A 268 -14.60 -6.83 -14.40
C ALA A 268 -14.35 -8.31 -14.69
N ASP A 269 -13.34 -8.92 -14.05
CA ASP A 269 -13.09 -10.37 -14.16
C ASP A 269 -14.29 -11.17 -13.68
N LYS A 270 -14.86 -10.80 -12.52
CA LYS A 270 -16.05 -11.45 -11.97
C LYS A 270 -17.24 -11.35 -12.93
N ALA A 271 -17.47 -10.20 -13.55
CA ALA A 271 -18.54 -10.01 -14.53
C ALA A 271 -18.34 -10.90 -15.78
N ASN A 272 -17.09 -11.20 -16.13
CA ASN A 272 -16.72 -12.11 -17.21
C ASN A 272 -16.60 -13.58 -16.78
N GLY A 273 -16.99 -13.91 -15.54
CA GLY A 273 -16.93 -15.29 -15.02
C GLY A 273 -15.50 -15.81 -14.78
N ILE A 274 -14.53 -14.92 -14.63
CA ILE A 274 -13.11 -15.23 -14.44
C ILE A 274 -12.71 -14.90 -13.00
N MET A 275 -11.86 -15.75 -12.43
CA MET A 275 -11.12 -15.45 -11.21
C MET A 275 -9.64 -15.57 -11.55
N ALA A 276 -8.87 -14.51 -11.31
CA ALA A 276 -7.44 -14.49 -11.58
C ALA A 276 -6.69 -15.56 -10.77
N ALA A 277 -5.57 -16.04 -11.31
CA ALA A 277 -4.81 -17.20 -10.80
C ALA A 277 -4.46 -17.10 -9.31
N TRP A 278 -4.08 -15.90 -8.85
CA TRP A 278 -3.79 -15.59 -7.45
C TRP A 278 -4.69 -14.46 -6.92
N GLN A 279 -5.95 -14.49 -7.34
CA GLN A 279 -7.00 -13.56 -6.88
C GLN A 279 -6.52 -12.09 -6.88
N GLU A 280 -6.53 -11.40 -5.73
CA GLU A 280 -6.15 -9.99 -5.64
C GLU A 280 -4.67 -9.73 -5.92
N GLU A 281 -3.79 -10.70 -5.63
CA GLU A 281 -2.35 -10.57 -5.86
C GLU A 281 -2.03 -10.46 -7.36
N SER A 282 -2.80 -11.15 -8.20
CA SER A 282 -2.69 -11.01 -9.67
C SER A 282 -3.06 -9.59 -10.14
N HIS A 283 -4.18 -9.03 -9.66
CA HIS A 283 -4.58 -7.67 -10.03
C HIS A 283 -3.61 -6.61 -9.46
N LEU A 284 -3.11 -6.82 -8.24
CA LEU A 284 -2.09 -5.99 -7.61
C LEU A 284 -0.81 -5.94 -8.45
N ASN A 285 -0.31 -7.10 -8.90
CA ASN A 285 0.87 -7.17 -9.76
C ASN A 285 0.64 -6.48 -11.11
N ARG A 286 -0.51 -6.73 -11.76
CA ARG A 286 -0.87 -6.03 -13.00
C ARG A 286 -0.89 -4.51 -12.79
N ARG A 287 -1.39 -4.05 -11.65
CA ARG A 287 -1.47 -2.62 -11.35
C ARG A 287 -0.10 -2.00 -11.09
N PHE A 288 0.82 -2.69 -10.41
CA PHE A 288 2.19 -2.20 -10.22
C PHE A 288 3.00 -2.09 -11.51
N ILE A 289 2.70 -2.91 -12.52
CA ILE A 289 3.35 -2.78 -13.85
C ILE A 289 3.00 -1.44 -14.51
N SER A 290 1.74 -0.99 -14.36
CA SER A 290 1.26 0.29 -14.91
C SER A 290 1.45 1.48 -13.98
N HIS A 291 1.56 1.24 -12.67
CA HIS A 291 1.72 2.25 -11.62
C HIS A 291 2.93 1.88 -10.78
N LYS A 292 4.11 2.28 -11.27
CA LYS A 292 5.38 1.89 -10.66
C LYS A 292 5.45 2.37 -9.20
N PRO A 293 5.79 1.50 -8.23
CA PRO A 293 5.93 1.92 -6.84
C PRO A 293 7.13 2.87 -6.71
N SER A 294 6.97 3.95 -5.95
CA SER A 294 8.06 4.88 -5.65
C SER A 294 9.08 4.31 -4.67
N LYS A 295 8.73 3.19 -4.01
CA LYS A 295 9.59 2.48 -3.07
C LYS A 295 9.27 1.00 -3.12
N VAL A 296 10.31 0.18 -3.25
CA VAL A 296 10.18 -1.28 -3.27
C VAL A 296 10.84 -1.81 -2.01
N LEU A 297 10.20 -2.74 -1.30
CA LEU A 297 10.76 -3.39 -0.12
C LEU A 297 11.35 -4.74 -0.53
N SER A 298 12.56 -5.02 -0.06
CA SER A 298 13.18 -6.33 -0.24
C SER A 298 12.37 -7.43 0.50
N PRO A 299 12.66 -8.72 0.25
CA PRO A 299 12.03 -9.82 0.98
C PRO A 299 12.26 -9.80 2.50
N GLU A 300 13.15 -8.94 3.02
CA GLU A 300 13.28 -8.70 4.46
C GLU A 300 11.97 -8.21 5.09
N TYR A 301 11.14 -7.49 4.34
CA TYR A 301 9.84 -6.96 4.79
C TYR A 301 8.67 -7.88 4.47
N LEU A 302 8.92 -9.04 3.86
CA LEU A 302 7.92 -10.06 3.61
C LEU A 302 8.61 -11.42 3.45
N TRP A 303 8.64 -12.22 4.51
CA TRP A 303 9.33 -13.52 4.53
C TRP A 303 8.43 -14.69 4.91
N ASP A 304 8.71 -15.87 4.35
CA ASP A 304 8.13 -17.15 4.76
C ASP A 304 9.06 -17.80 5.78
N ASP A 305 8.63 -17.83 7.04
CA ASP A 305 9.44 -18.28 8.18
C ASP A 305 9.81 -19.76 8.10
N ARG A 306 9.14 -20.53 7.24
CA ARG A 306 9.45 -21.95 6.97
C ARG A 306 10.66 -22.12 6.05
N ARG A 307 11.13 -21.03 5.41
CA ARG A 307 12.28 -21.04 4.49
C ARG A 307 13.54 -20.53 5.19
N PRO A 308 14.71 -21.14 4.92
CA PRO A 308 15.97 -20.65 5.47
C PRO A 308 16.26 -19.25 4.93
N GLN A 309 16.69 -18.34 5.81
CA GLN A 309 17.14 -17.00 5.43
C GLN A 309 18.44 -17.12 4.61
N PRO A 310 18.46 -16.70 3.33
CA PRO A 310 19.67 -16.67 2.54
C PRO A 310 20.62 -15.57 3.04
N PRO A 311 21.95 -15.70 2.86
CA PRO A 311 22.93 -14.70 3.32
C PRO A 311 22.74 -13.30 2.72
N SER A 312 22.05 -13.19 1.58
CA SER A 312 21.73 -11.92 0.92
C SER A 312 20.67 -11.10 1.65
N LEU A 313 19.84 -11.72 2.49
CA LEU A 313 18.89 -11.03 3.36
C LEU A 313 19.53 -10.96 4.74
N LYS A 314 19.84 -9.76 5.23
CA LYS A 314 20.59 -9.58 6.47
C LYS A 314 19.66 -9.57 7.68
N LEU A 315 18.45 -9.04 7.52
CA LEU A 315 17.52 -8.88 8.63
C LEU A 315 16.07 -9.11 8.22
N ILE A 316 15.44 -10.19 8.69
CA ILE A 316 14.01 -10.42 8.49
C ILE A 316 13.20 -9.54 9.45
N ARG A 317 12.37 -8.67 8.90
CA ARG A 317 11.56 -7.68 9.63
C ARG A 317 10.11 -8.09 9.80
N PHE A 318 9.57 -8.86 8.86
CA PHE A 318 8.18 -9.30 8.89
C PHE A 318 8.03 -10.70 8.27
N SER A 319 7.59 -11.68 9.05
CA SER A 319 7.50 -13.07 8.60
C SER A 319 6.22 -13.78 9.02
N THR A 320 5.86 -14.84 8.30
CA THR A 320 4.63 -15.61 8.51
C THR A 320 4.63 -16.32 9.87
N LEU A 321 3.46 -16.44 10.49
CA LEU A 321 3.27 -17.40 11.58
C LEU A 321 3.06 -18.81 11.00
N ASP A 322 3.56 -19.83 11.72
CA ASP A 322 3.23 -21.23 11.43
C ASP A 322 1.71 -21.42 11.48
N LYS A 323 1.14 -21.93 10.39
CA LYS A 323 -0.31 -22.04 10.22
C LYS A 323 -0.68 -23.24 9.35
N ASP A 324 -1.78 -23.89 9.70
CA ASP A 324 -2.46 -24.84 8.83
C ASP A 324 -3.43 -24.09 7.91
N THR A 325 -3.08 -24.00 6.63
CA THR A 325 -3.87 -23.27 5.64
C THR A 325 -5.21 -23.94 5.34
N ASN A 326 -5.29 -25.28 5.42
CA ASN A 326 -6.52 -26.02 5.16
C ASN A 326 -7.52 -25.80 6.29
N TRP A 327 -7.03 -25.77 7.54
CA TRP A 327 -7.88 -25.48 8.68
C TRP A 327 -8.36 -24.02 8.72
N LEU A 328 -7.53 -23.05 8.31
CA LEU A 328 -7.93 -21.64 8.27
C LEU A 328 -9.02 -21.34 7.24
N ARG A 329 -9.03 -22.08 6.13
CA ARG A 329 -9.96 -21.87 5.00
C ARG A 329 -11.25 -22.70 5.08
N SER A 330 -11.37 -23.60 6.07
CA SER A 330 -12.56 -24.44 6.27
C SER A 330 -13.70 -23.78 7.05
#